data_AF-A0AAV2PRP0-F1
#
_entry.id   AF-A0AAV2PRP0-F1
#
_cell.length_a   1.000
_cell.length_b   1.000
_cell.length_c   1.000
_cell.angle_alpha   90.00
_cell.angle_beta   90.00
_cell.angle_gamma   90.00
#
_symmetry.space_group_name_H-M   'P 1'
#
loop_
_entity.id
_entity.type
_entity.pdbx_description
1 polymer ?
#
loop_
_entity_poly.entity_id
_entity_poly.type
_entity_poly.pdbx_seq_one_letter_code
_entity_poly.pdbx_strand_id
1 'polypeptide(L)'
;PEDTNVIDDILASQDSLQEEHVFVLRPNSYSNASLLGTTSQDGLLPRLLQRIKKLPGSKPRFLVSEGKDAGNCLTWFKDLPGSLALDNRLLMPEIPELVFVLKATNINEV
;
A
#
# COMPACT_ATOMS: atom_id res chain seq x y z
N PRO A 1 -11.09 -14.98 8.07
CA PRO A 1 -11.61 -15.49 6.77
C PRO A 1 -12.06 -14.39 5.80
N GLU A 2 -12.43 -13.19 6.28
CA GLU A 2 -12.95 -12.11 5.42
C GLU A 2 -11.89 -11.23 4.75
N ASP A 3 -10.67 -11.15 5.29
CA ASP A 3 -9.63 -10.26 4.74
C ASP A 3 -8.98 -10.76 3.44
N THR A 4 -9.10 -12.06 3.12
CA THR A 4 -8.51 -12.63 1.90
C THR A 4 -9.24 -12.14 0.65
N ASN A 5 -10.55 -11.96 0.74
CA ASN A 5 -11.38 -11.57 -0.41
C ASN A 5 -11.16 -10.12 -0.83
N VAL A 6 -10.81 -9.21 0.08
CA VAL A 6 -10.63 -7.79 -0.26
C VAL A 6 -9.40 -7.57 -1.15
N ILE A 7 -8.32 -8.30 -0.91
CA ILE A 7 -7.11 -8.23 -1.75
C ILE A 7 -7.41 -8.84 -3.12
N ASP A 8 -8.11 -9.97 -3.15
CA ASP A 8 -8.48 -10.63 -4.40
C ASP A 8 -9.52 -9.82 -5.19
N ASP A 9 -10.42 -9.07 -4.55
CA ASP A 9 -11.37 -8.15 -5.19
C ASP A 9 -10.69 -6.92 -5.80
N ILE A 10 -9.69 -6.36 -5.11
CA ILE A 10 -8.84 -5.29 -5.69
C ILE A 10 -8.17 -5.81 -6.96
N LEU A 11 -7.70 -7.06 -6.97
CA LEU A 11 -6.98 -7.67 -8.09
C LEU A 11 -7.90 -8.19 -9.22
N ALA A 12 -9.09 -8.71 -8.90
CA ALA A 12 -10.05 -9.23 -9.89
C ALA A 12 -10.59 -8.10 -10.80
N SER A 13 -10.56 -6.86 -10.33
CA SER A 13 -10.85 -5.67 -11.15
C SER A 13 -9.68 -5.23 -12.05
N GLN A 14 -8.51 -5.88 -11.97
CA GLN A 14 -7.24 -5.44 -12.56
C GLN A 14 -6.71 -6.28 -13.72
N ASP A 15 -7.39 -7.37 -14.11
CA ASP A 15 -7.01 -8.17 -15.29
C ASP A 15 -7.16 -7.42 -16.64
N SER A 16 -7.63 -6.16 -16.62
CA SER A 16 -7.87 -5.35 -17.82
C SER A 16 -6.91 -4.19 -18.06
N LEU A 17 -5.80 -4.08 -17.31
CA LEU A 17 -4.77 -3.05 -17.56
C LEU A 17 -3.40 -3.72 -17.74
N GLN A 18 -3.15 -4.16 -18.98
CA GLN A 18 -1.83 -4.59 -19.41
C GLN A 18 -0.90 -3.37 -19.48
N GLU A 19 0.01 -3.21 -18.51
CA GLU A 19 1.45 -2.95 -18.73
C GLU A 19 2.21 -2.68 -17.42
N GLU A 20 1.57 -2.13 -16.39
CA GLU A 20 2.18 -1.75 -15.09
C GLU A 20 1.51 -2.45 -13.89
N HIS A 21 2.26 -2.67 -12.80
CA HIS A 21 1.68 -3.20 -11.56
C HIS A 21 1.15 -2.04 -10.71
N VAL A 22 -0.12 -1.67 -10.89
CA VAL A 22 -0.77 -0.55 -10.18
C VAL A 22 -1.66 -1.07 -9.04
N PHE A 23 -1.34 -0.69 -7.81
CA PHE A 23 -2.09 -1.03 -6.60
C PHE A 23 -2.75 0.22 -6.06
N VAL A 24 -4.07 0.20 -5.88
CA VAL A 24 -4.82 1.35 -5.36
C VAL A 24 -5.24 1.08 -3.92
N LEU A 25 -4.86 1.98 -3.02
CA LEU A 25 -5.24 2.02 -1.62
C LEU A 25 -6.15 3.23 -1.40
N ARG A 26 -7.30 3.01 -0.75
CA ARG A 26 -8.22 4.07 -0.32
C ARG A 26 -8.25 4.11 1.20
N PRO A 27 -7.42 4.94 1.84
CA PRO A 27 -7.14 4.75 3.26
C PRO A 27 -8.37 4.97 4.15
N ASN A 28 -9.22 5.94 3.77
CA ASN A 28 -10.47 6.24 4.45
C ASN A 28 -11.56 5.16 4.32
N SER A 29 -11.37 4.15 3.48
CA SER A 29 -12.26 3.00 3.41
C SER A 29 -12.00 1.98 4.53
N TYR A 30 -10.92 2.16 5.29
CA TYR A 30 -10.47 1.19 6.30
C TYR A 30 -10.19 1.88 7.63
N SER A 31 -10.37 1.15 8.72
CA SER A 31 -9.85 1.58 10.02
C SER A 31 -8.32 1.53 10.05
N ASN A 32 -7.68 2.34 10.89
CA ASN A 32 -6.23 2.28 11.07
C ASN A 32 -5.75 0.88 11.48
N ALA A 33 -6.50 0.17 12.31
CA ALA A 33 -6.17 -1.19 12.73
C ALA A 33 -6.24 -2.20 11.57
N SER A 34 -7.21 -2.04 10.66
CA SER A 34 -7.31 -2.90 9.46
C SER A 34 -6.21 -2.59 8.45
N LEU A 35 -5.85 -1.31 8.31
CA LEU A 35 -4.94 -0.86 7.28
C LEU A 35 -3.47 -1.05 7.67
N LEU A 36 -3.09 -0.64 8.89
CA LEU A 36 -1.72 -0.76 9.39
C LEU A 36 -1.51 -2.05 10.18
N GLY A 37 -2.57 -2.62 10.74
CA GLY A 37 -2.49 -3.79 11.61
C GLY A 37 -2.43 -3.40 13.08
N THR A 38 -2.26 -4.43 13.91
CA THR A 38 -2.06 -4.34 15.35
C THR A 38 -0.72 -4.97 15.71
N THR A 39 -0.40 -4.99 17.01
CA THR A 39 0.80 -5.68 17.51
C THR A 39 0.80 -7.19 17.27
N SER A 40 -0.37 -7.79 17.03
CA SER A 40 -0.53 -9.24 16.84
C SER A 40 -0.87 -9.64 15.40
N GLN A 41 -1.18 -8.68 14.52
CA GLN A 41 -1.64 -8.97 13.17
C GLN A 41 -1.27 -7.87 12.18
N ASP A 42 -0.62 -8.26 11.07
CA ASP A 42 -0.36 -7.36 9.94
C ASP A 42 -1.68 -6.89 9.31
N GLY A 43 -1.76 -5.58 9.02
CA GLY A 43 -2.85 -4.97 8.27
C GLY A 43 -2.71 -5.11 6.75
N LEU A 44 -3.64 -4.50 6.02
CA LEU A 44 -3.71 -4.52 4.57
C LEU A 44 -2.45 -3.97 3.91
N LEU A 45 -1.96 -2.81 4.37
CA LEU A 45 -0.80 -2.14 3.79
C LEU A 45 0.48 -2.99 3.87
N PRO A 46 0.91 -3.49 5.04
CA PRO A 46 2.08 -4.37 5.11
C PRO A 46 1.93 -5.67 4.29
N ARG A 47 0.74 -6.29 4.28
CA ARG A 47 0.49 -7.49 3.45
C ARG A 47 0.56 -7.19 1.96
N LEU A 48 0.00 -6.06 1.52
CA LEU A 48 0.05 -5.59 0.15
C LEU A 48 1.50 -5.40 -0.29
N LEU A 49 2.29 -4.68 0.50
CA LEU A 49 3.70 -4.42 0.21
C LEU A 49 4.54 -5.71 0.15
N GLN A 50 4.30 -6.67 1.05
CA GLN A 50 4.94 -8.00 0.96
C GLN A 50 4.60 -8.73 -0.35
N ARG A 51 3.36 -8.58 -0.84
CA ARG A 51 2.91 -9.21 -2.09
C ARG A 51 3.50 -8.49 -3.30
N ILE A 52 3.56 -7.16 -3.28
CA ILE A 52 4.25 -6.33 -4.28
C ILE A 52 5.71 -6.76 -4.41
N LYS A 53 6.41 -6.93 -3.29
CA LYS A 53 7.81 -7.38 -3.28
C LYS A 53 8.01 -8.70 -4.02
N LYS A 54 7.06 -9.64 -3.89
CA LYS A 54 7.13 -10.98 -4.50
C LYS A 54 6.83 -11.00 -6.00
N LEU A 55 6.37 -9.90 -6.58
CA LEU A 55 6.17 -9.79 -8.02
C LEU A 55 7.53 -9.91 -8.73
N PRO A 56 7.57 -10.39 -9.98
CA PRO A 56 8.77 -10.39 -10.79
C PRO A 56 9.31 -8.96 -11.00
N GLY A 57 10.63 -8.81 -11.04
CA GLY A 57 11.34 -7.51 -10.99
C GLY A 57 11.64 -6.90 -12.35
N SER A 58 10.67 -6.84 -13.26
CA SER A 58 10.88 -6.29 -14.62
C SER A 58 9.95 -5.13 -14.98
N LYS A 59 9.12 -4.68 -14.04
CA LYS A 59 8.08 -3.68 -14.28
C LYS A 59 7.97 -2.73 -13.09
N PRO A 60 7.79 -1.42 -13.35
CA PRO A 60 7.54 -0.45 -12.30
C PRO A 60 6.27 -0.81 -11.53
N ARG A 61 6.32 -0.59 -10.22
CA ARG A 61 5.26 -0.92 -9.27
C ARG A 61 4.72 0.37 -8.71
N PHE A 62 3.44 0.63 -8.86
CA PHE A 62 2.82 1.86 -8.38
C PHE A 62 1.91 1.52 -7.22
N LEU A 63 2.11 2.18 -6.08
CA LEU A 63 1.16 2.17 -4.97
C LEU A 63 0.49 3.54 -4.90
N VAL A 64 -0.76 3.59 -5.34
CA VAL A 64 -1.58 4.80 -5.41
C VAL A 64 -2.41 4.90 -4.14
N SER A 65 -2.18 5.93 -3.33
CA SER A 65 -3.12 6.33 -2.28
C SER A 65 -4.11 7.33 -2.85
N GLU A 66 -5.40 6.98 -2.86
CA GLU A 66 -6.47 7.77 -3.46
C GLU A 66 -7.54 8.16 -2.44
N GLY A 67 -8.02 9.40 -2.56
CA GLY A 67 -9.22 9.89 -1.90
C GLY A 67 -8.93 10.91 -0.81
N LYS A 68 -9.94 11.17 0.01
CA LYS A 68 -9.80 12.03 1.19
C LYS A 68 -8.71 11.46 2.11
N ASP A 69 -7.87 12.32 2.67
CA ASP A 69 -6.79 11.95 3.59
C ASP A 69 -5.72 11.04 2.97
N ALA A 70 -5.61 10.98 1.63
CA ALA A 70 -4.59 10.18 0.95
C ALA A 70 -3.15 10.55 1.38
N GLY A 71 -2.92 11.83 1.72
CA GLY A 71 -1.64 12.33 2.23
C GLY A 71 -1.20 11.70 3.56
N ASN A 72 -2.15 11.28 4.41
CA ASN A 72 -1.84 10.62 5.67
C ASN A 72 -1.05 9.32 5.48
N CYS A 73 -1.13 8.68 4.30
CA CYS A 73 -0.32 7.52 4.01
C CYS A 73 1.18 7.78 4.09
N LEU A 74 1.64 8.96 3.69
CA LEU A 74 3.07 9.29 3.76
C LEU A 74 3.57 9.31 5.21
N THR A 75 2.71 9.72 6.14
CA THR A 75 3.07 9.80 7.56
C THR A 75 3.31 8.43 8.21
N TRP A 76 2.76 7.37 7.63
CA TRP A 76 2.91 6.00 8.12
C TRP A 76 4.24 5.37 7.74
N PHE A 77 4.94 5.98 6.78
CA PHE A 77 6.22 5.53 6.30
C PHE A 77 7.34 6.34 6.94
N LYS A 78 8.27 5.62 7.57
CA LYS A 78 9.54 6.17 8.01
C LYS A 78 10.62 5.60 7.11
N ASP A 79 11.28 6.51 6.40
CA ASP A 79 12.44 6.16 5.58
C ASP A 79 13.61 5.81 6.50
N LEU A 80 14.16 4.62 6.33
CA LEU A 80 15.36 4.15 6.99
C LEU A 80 16.34 3.69 5.92
N PRO A 81 17.66 3.78 6.15
CA PRO A 81 18.63 3.30 5.16
C PRO A 81 18.35 1.85 4.73
N GLY A 82 17.98 1.67 3.46
CA GLY A 82 17.66 0.35 2.86
C GLY A 82 16.38 -0.32 3.35
N SER A 83 15.50 0.38 4.08
CA SER A 83 14.25 -0.20 4.58
C SER A 83 13.15 0.85 4.78
N LEU A 84 11.91 0.39 4.66
CA LEU A 84 10.72 1.19 4.94
C LEU A 84 10.13 0.70 6.25
N ALA A 85 10.10 1.55 7.27
CA ALA A 85 9.43 1.25 8.53
C ALA A 85 7.98 1.73 8.47
N LEU A 86 7.05 0.82 8.78
CA LEU A 86 5.66 1.17 9.07
C LEU A 86 5.50 1.46 10.57
N ASP A 87 4.55 2.32 10.93
CA ASP A 87 4.33 2.74 12.33
C ASP A 87 4.04 1.59 13.31
N ASN A 88 3.59 0.43 12.81
CA ASN A 88 3.44 -0.80 13.59
C ASN A 88 4.78 -1.53 13.87
N ARG A 89 5.93 -0.90 13.58
CA ARG A 89 7.30 -1.42 13.70
C ARG A 89 7.63 -2.56 12.72
N LEU A 90 6.84 -2.75 11.68
CA LEU A 90 7.22 -3.66 10.60
C LEU A 90 8.32 -3.00 9.78
N LEU A 91 9.53 -3.56 9.86
CA LEU A 91 10.62 -3.23 8.96
C LEU A 91 10.42 -3.99 7.66
N MET A 92 10.19 -3.26 6.58
CA MET A 92 10.20 -3.84 5.27
C MET A 92 11.53 -3.56 4.57
N PRO A 93 12.18 -4.57 3.98
CA PRO A 93 13.31 -4.32 3.09
C PRO A 93 12.83 -3.52 1.87
N GLU A 94 13.74 -2.72 1.32
CA GLU A 94 13.52 -1.92 0.12
C GLU A 94 12.82 -2.74 -1.00
N ILE A 95 11.80 -2.14 -1.60
CA ILE A 95 11.09 -2.71 -2.75
C ILE A 95 11.60 -1.96 -3.99
N PRO A 96 12.43 -2.60 -4.84
CA PRO A 96 12.94 -1.95 -6.04
C PRO A 96 11.78 -1.49 -6.93
N GLU A 97 11.94 -0.31 -7.53
CA GLU A 97 11.01 0.24 -8.52
C GLU A 97 9.58 0.46 -7.99
N LEU A 98 9.41 0.56 -6.66
CA LEU A 98 8.16 1.00 -6.06
C LEU A 98 8.04 2.52 -6.09
N VAL A 99 7.04 3.00 -6.80
CA VAL A 99 6.64 4.40 -6.86
C VAL A 99 5.39 4.59 -6.02
N PHE A 100 5.45 5.48 -5.03
CA PHE A 100 4.27 5.88 -4.27
C PHE A 100 3.61 7.08 -4.94
N VAL A 101 2.32 6.98 -5.26
CA VAL A 101 1.55 8.03 -5.92
C VAL A 101 0.46 8.51 -4.98
N LEU A 102 0.40 9.82 -4.74
CA LEU A 102 -0.70 10.44 -4.00
C LEU A 102 -1.71 11.04 -4.98
N LYS A 103 -2.94 10.57 -4.91
CA LYS A 103 -4.10 11.15 -5.60
C LYS A 103 -5.05 11.75 -4.56
N ALA A 104 -4.66 12.91 -4.04
CA ALA A 104 -5.47 13.68 -3.11
C ALA A 104 -6.57 14.43 -3.86
N THR A 105 -7.79 14.44 -3.30
CA THR A 105 -8.91 15.24 -3.82
C THR A 105 -8.80 16.72 -3.46
N ASN A 106 -7.95 17.07 -2.50
CA ASN A 106 -7.68 18.43 -2.05
C ASN A 106 -6.21 18.55 -1.62
N ILE A 107 -5.49 19.55 -2.13
CA ILE A 107 -4.06 19.73 -1.85
C ILE A 107 -3.77 20.18 -0.40
N ASN A 108 -4.78 20.69 0.31
CA ASN A 108 -4.68 21.05 1.73
C ASN A 108 -4.69 19.83 2.67
N GLU A 109 -4.79 18.61 2.14
CA GLU A 109 -4.79 17.34 2.88
C GLU A 109 -3.42 16.62 2.82
N VAL A 110 -2.38 17.27 2.27
CA VAL A 110 -1.01 16.73 2.12
C VAL A 110 -0.05 17.45 3.05
#